data_AF-A0A7S0UYU0-F1
#
_entry.id   AF-A0A7S0UYU0-F1
#
_cell.length_a   1.000
_cell.length_b   1.000
_cell.length_c   1.000
_cell.angle_alpha   90.00
_cell.angle_beta   90.00
_cell.angle_gamma   90.00
#
_symmetry.space_group_name_H-M   'P 1'
#
loop_
_entity.id
_entity.type
_entity.pdbx_description
1 polymer ?
#
loop_
_entity_poly.entity_id
_entity_poly.type
_entity_poly.pdbx_seq_one_letter_code
_entity_poly.pdbx_strand_id
1 'polypeptide(L)'
;SSSSSSSLPIHPPTSLAALKNLRHVHIIARRGPIQAACTVKELKELLTECGVTPHLNRDDFVLSPTDYAEVAAARQKKRLLEVFTSALGKEEEGEKDNEKEKEKEKENMRGKRNLYFHFYRSPVEIVRDINGDIKSLDTEVMTLRPSAKNPRQQEAVGTGTREHVPCQLVLVSIGYKGVPIPGAPFDDFTGTVPNENGRVKVAAAAAAQEEE
;
A
#
# COMPACT_ATOMS: atom_id res chain seq x y z
N SER A 1 -3.56 30.88 7.81
CA SER A 1 -4.50 31.06 6.69
C SER A 1 -3.82 30.57 5.41
N SER A 2 -3.97 29.29 5.09
CA SER A 2 -3.51 28.69 3.84
C SER A 2 -4.71 28.01 3.21
N SER A 3 -5.36 28.73 2.31
CA SER A 3 -6.40 28.23 1.42
C SER A 3 -5.83 27.11 0.56
N SER A 4 -6.24 25.87 0.83
CA SER A 4 -5.94 24.73 -0.03
C SER A 4 -6.76 24.93 -1.32
N SER A 5 -6.07 25.22 -2.43
CA SER A 5 -6.67 25.30 -3.77
C SER A 5 -6.72 23.91 -4.41
N SER A 6 -7.10 22.89 -3.65
CA SER A 6 -7.32 21.57 -4.24
C SER A 6 -8.63 21.59 -5.02
N SER A 7 -8.63 21.08 -6.25
CA SER A 7 -9.83 20.87 -7.07
C SER A 7 -10.79 19.79 -6.52
N LEU A 8 -10.66 19.46 -5.22
CA LEU A 8 -11.65 18.67 -4.53
C LEU A 8 -13.00 19.39 -4.68
N PRO A 9 -14.08 18.65 -4.96
CA PRO A 9 -15.40 19.23 -5.11
C PRO A 9 -15.72 20.14 -3.92
N ILE A 10 -16.26 21.33 -4.20
CA ILE A 10 -16.51 22.43 -3.24
C ILE A 10 -17.43 21.98 -2.08
N HIS A 11 -18.20 20.92 -2.30
CA HIS A 11 -18.78 20.12 -1.24
C HIS A 11 -17.85 18.92 -0.99
N PRO A 12 -17.14 18.83 0.15
CA PRO A 12 -16.54 17.55 0.51
C PRO A 12 -17.69 16.54 0.48
N PRO A 13 -17.61 15.47 -0.32
CA PRO A 13 -18.67 14.48 -0.35
C PRO A 13 -18.94 14.06 1.09
N THR A 14 -20.20 13.84 1.47
CA THR A 14 -20.62 13.46 2.83
C THR A 14 -19.73 12.36 3.45
N SER A 15 -19.09 11.55 2.60
CA SER A 15 -18.04 10.59 2.93
C SER A 15 -16.78 11.17 3.62
N LEU A 16 -16.27 12.34 3.24
CA LEU A 16 -15.08 12.92 3.90
C LEU A 16 -15.41 13.41 5.32
N ALA A 17 -16.63 13.90 5.53
CA ALA A 17 -17.12 14.26 6.86
C ALA A 17 -17.27 13.01 7.76
N ALA A 18 -17.66 11.86 7.18
CA ALA A 18 -17.70 10.59 7.89
C ALA A 18 -16.30 10.11 8.33
N LEU A 19 -15.24 10.52 7.63
CA LEU A 19 -13.85 10.19 7.98
C LEU A 19 -13.22 11.16 9.00
N LYS A 20 -13.97 12.14 9.53
CA LYS A 20 -13.46 13.12 10.51
C LYS A 20 -12.95 12.47 11.80
N ASN A 21 -13.46 11.29 12.14
CA ASN A 21 -13.06 10.50 13.30
C ASN A 21 -12.00 9.44 12.96
N LEU A 22 -11.51 9.37 11.72
CA LEU A 22 -10.42 8.47 11.37
C LEU A 22 -9.15 8.90 12.12
N ARG A 23 -8.59 7.97 12.88
CA ARG A 23 -7.37 8.18 13.69
C ARG A 23 -6.25 7.23 13.33
N HIS A 24 -6.55 6.07 12.76
CA HIS A 24 -5.55 5.06 12.41
C HIS A 24 -5.76 4.65 10.96
N VAL A 25 -4.67 4.67 10.18
CA VAL A 25 -4.62 4.14 8.81
C VAL A 25 -3.54 3.07 8.81
N HIS A 26 -3.89 1.89 8.31
CA HIS A 26 -2.99 0.75 8.21
C HIS A 26 -2.71 0.48 6.72
N ILE A 27 -1.47 0.68 6.29
CA ILE A 27 -1.00 0.31 4.96
C ILE A 27 -0.46 -1.11 5.05
N ILE A 28 -1.13 -2.05 4.39
CA ILE A 28 -0.75 -3.46 4.36
C ILE A 28 -0.02 -3.76 3.05
N ALA A 29 1.23 -4.23 3.13
CA ALA A 29 2.06 -4.57 1.99
C ALA A 29 2.59 -6.00 2.10
N ARG A 30 2.33 -6.82 1.07
CA ARG A 30 2.76 -8.24 1.06
C ARG A 30 4.27 -8.45 0.93
N ARG A 31 5.03 -7.41 0.56
CA ARG A 31 6.49 -7.43 0.40
C ARG A 31 7.14 -6.41 1.33
N GLY A 32 8.47 -6.34 1.30
CA GLY A 32 9.26 -5.44 2.12
C GLY A 32 9.30 -3.99 1.63
N PRO A 33 9.92 -3.10 2.41
CA PRO A 33 10.03 -1.67 2.11
C PRO A 33 10.77 -1.38 0.79
N ILE A 34 11.70 -2.26 0.40
CA ILE A 34 12.49 -2.12 -0.84
C ILE A 34 11.64 -2.35 -2.09
N GLN A 35 10.57 -3.14 -1.99
CA GLN A 35 9.66 -3.44 -3.09
C GLN A 35 8.40 -2.58 -3.08
N ALA A 36 8.34 -1.53 -2.25
CA ALA A 36 7.20 -0.62 -2.23
C ALA A 36 7.08 0.12 -3.57
N ALA A 37 5.85 0.29 -4.05
CA ALA A 37 5.56 0.83 -5.37
C ALA A 37 5.43 2.36 -5.39
N CYS A 38 5.46 3.02 -4.22
CA CYS A 38 5.38 4.47 -4.12
C CYS A 38 6.67 5.13 -4.59
N THR A 39 6.55 6.39 -5.01
CA THR A 39 7.71 7.21 -5.35
C THR A 39 8.33 7.84 -4.11
N VAL A 40 9.59 8.25 -4.23
CA VAL A 40 10.33 8.94 -3.15
C VAL A 40 9.63 10.24 -2.74
N LYS A 41 8.99 10.95 -3.68
CA LYS A 41 8.30 12.21 -3.41
C LYS A 41 7.05 11.95 -2.54
N GLU A 42 6.19 11.05 -2.99
CA GLU A 42 4.96 10.68 -2.27
C GLU A 42 5.28 10.17 -0.86
N LEU A 43 6.31 9.32 -0.72
CA LEU A 43 6.69 8.81 0.58
C LEU A 43 7.18 9.93 1.53
N LYS A 44 7.99 10.87 1.03
CA LYS A 44 8.44 12.01 1.85
C LYS A 44 7.27 12.88 2.31
N GLU A 45 6.35 13.19 1.41
CA GLU A 45 5.13 13.94 1.74
C GLU A 45 4.35 13.21 2.82
N LEU A 46 4.10 11.91 2.65
CA LEU A 46 3.35 11.10 3.60
C LEU A 46 4.01 10.99 4.99
N LEU A 47 5.33 10.83 5.05
CA LEU A 47 6.08 10.72 6.30
C LEU A 47 6.30 12.05 7.03
N THR A 48 6.04 13.19 6.37
CA THR A 48 6.21 14.53 6.94
C THR A 48 4.90 15.32 7.03
N GLU A 49 3.78 14.67 6.71
CA GLU A 49 2.46 15.29 6.70
C GLU A 49 2.08 15.81 8.08
N CYS A 50 1.61 17.06 8.13
CA CYS A 50 1.31 17.72 9.39
C CYS A 50 0.12 17.04 10.10
N GLY A 51 0.31 16.67 11.36
CA GLY A 51 -0.73 15.97 12.15
C GLY A 51 -0.87 14.48 11.84
N VAL A 52 0.06 13.90 11.06
CA VAL A 52 0.19 12.46 10.86
C VAL A 52 1.48 11.96 11.50
N THR A 53 1.38 10.94 12.33
CA THR A 53 2.52 10.23 12.93
C THR A 53 2.67 8.90 12.20
N PRO A 54 3.74 8.72 11.38
CA PRO A 54 4.05 7.43 10.81
C PRO A 54 4.57 6.49 11.89
N HIS A 55 4.30 5.19 11.73
CA HIS A 55 4.81 4.11 12.57
C HIS A 55 5.38 3.04 11.65
N LEU A 56 6.68 2.76 11.83
CA LEU A 56 7.44 1.79 11.05
C LEU A 56 8.00 0.72 11.99
N ASN A 57 7.82 -0.55 11.67
CA ASN A 57 8.48 -1.62 12.44
C ASN A 57 9.95 -1.72 12.03
N ARG A 58 10.89 -1.57 12.98
CA ARG A 58 12.33 -1.67 12.73
C ARG A 58 12.73 -3.03 12.16
N ASP A 59 12.08 -4.10 12.60
CA ASP A 59 12.41 -5.46 12.16
C ASP A 59 12.16 -5.67 10.66
N ASP A 60 11.27 -4.87 10.05
CA ASP A 60 11.00 -4.93 8.62
C ASP A 60 12.17 -4.42 7.76
N PHE A 61 13.16 -3.75 8.38
CA PHE A 61 14.34 -3.16 7.74
C PHE A 61 15.61 -3.99 7.94
N VAL A 62 15.49 -5.18 8.53
CA VAL A 62 16.58 -6.17 8.55
C VAL A 62 16.68 -6.80 7.16
N LEU A 63 17.63 -6.32 6.35
CA LEU A 63 17.73 -6.68 4.94
C LEU A 63 18.45 -8.01 4.71
N SER A 64 17.89 -8.84 3.84
CA SER A 64 18.55 -10.07 3.36
C SER A 64 19.62 -9.77 2.29
N PRO A 65 20.51 -10.72 1.99
CA PRO A 65 21.46 -10.57 0.88
C PRO A 65 20.79 -10.28 -0.47
N THR A 66 19.60 -10.84 -0.71
CA THR A 66 18.84 -10.60 -1.95
C THR A 66 18.30 -9.17 -1.99
N ASP A 67 17.85 -8.64 -0.85
CA ASP A 67 17.39 -7.25 -0.75
C ASP A 67 18.52 -6.26 -1.06
N TYR A 68 19.74 -6.52 -0.57
CA TYR A 68 20.91 -5.72 -0.91
C TYR A 68 21.22 -5.75 -2.41
N ALA A 69 21.07 -6.91 -3.07
CA ALA A 69 21.25 -7.02 -4.51
C ALA A 69 20.18 -6.21 -5.28
N GLU A 70 18.92 -6.23 -4.83
CA GLU A 70 17.86 -5.41 -5.43
C GLU A 70 18.13 -3.91 -5.29
N VAL A 71 18.62 -3.47 -4.12
CA VAL A 71 18.99 -2.07 -3.86
C VAL A 71 20.18 -1.65 -4.73
N ALA A 72 21.19 -2.51 -4.88
CA ALA A 72 22.35 -2.24 -5.72
C ALA A 72 21.97 -2.14 -7.21
N ALA A 73 20.99 -2.93 -7.66
CA ALA A 73 20.54 -2.94 -9.05
C ALA A 73 19.67 -1.72 -9.43
N ALA A 74 19.07 -1.02 -8.47
CA ALA A 74 18.15 0.09 -8.75
C ALA A 74 18.33 1.27 -7.79
N ARG A 75 18.84 2.39 -8.33
CA ARG A 75 19.03 3.65 -7.57
C ARG A 75 17.74 4.16 -6.91
N GLN A 76 16.60 3.95 -7.55
CA GLN A 76 15.30 4.33 -7.02
C GLN A 76 14.99 3.61 -5.71
N LYS A 77 15.27 2.29 -5.62
CA LYS A 77 15.07 1.50 -4.40
C LYS A 77 15.97 1.98 -3.27
N LYS A 78 17.24 2.29 -3.56
CA LYS A 78 18.17 2.86 -2.59
C LYS A 78 17.63 4.16 -1.97
N ARG A 79 17.18 5.09 -2.82
CA ARG A 79 16.62 6.38 -2.34
C ARG A 79 15.36 6.18 -1.51
N LEU A 80 14.52 5.22 -1.87
CA LEU A 80 13.31 4.91 -1.13
C LEU A 80 13.64 4.38 0.27
N LEU A 81 14.59 3.43 0.35
CA LEU A 81 15.08 2.89 1.61
C LEU A 81 15.67 3.97 2.52
N GLU A 82 16.50 4.87 1.98
CA GLU A 82 17.08 6.01 2.73
C GLU A 82 16.01 6.91 3.36
N VAL A 83 14.86 7.08 2.70
CA VAL A 83 13.75 7.89 3.24
C VAL A 83 13.08 7.17 4.40
N PHE A 84 12.81 5.86 4.28
CA PHE A 84 12.25 5.10 5.39
C PHE A 84 13.18 5.05 6.60
N THR A 85 14.47 4.79 6.39
CA THR A 85 15.45 4.72 7.50
C THR A 85 15.65 6.07 8.18
N SER A 86 15.58 7.17 7.43
CA SER A 86 15.58 8.51 8.02
C SER A 86 14.36 8.78 8.91
N ALA A 87 13.20 8.18 8.63
CA ALA A 87 12.01 8.33 9.46
C ALA A 87 12.11 7.51 10.75
N LEU A 88 12.65 6.29 10.68
CA LEU A 88 12.92 5.45 11.86
C LEU A 88 13.80 6.15 12.90
N GLY A 89 14.84 6.86 12.46
CA GLY A 89 15.74 7.57 13.39
C GLY A 89 15.07 8.74 14.14
N LYS A 90 14.02 9.34 13.58
CA LYS A 90 13.31 10.47 14.20
C LYS A 90 12.33 10.06 15.30
N GLU A 91 11.82 8.83 15.23
CA GLU A 91 10.96 8.28 16.29
C GLU A 91 11.72 8.19 17.63
N GLU A 92 13.04 7.96 17.62
CA GLU A 92 13.87 7.81 18.83
C GLU A 92 14.15 9.10 19.58
N GLU A 93 14.27 10.23 18.88
CA GLU A 93 14.53 11.53 19.48
C GLU A 93 13.28 12.06 20.20
N GLY A 94 12.08 11.78 19.67
CA GLY A 94 10.82 12.19 20.30
C GLY A 94 10.43 11.41 21.55
N GLU A 95 10.94 10.19 21.72
CA GLU A 95 10.60 9.30 22.85
C GLU A 95 11.41 9.58 24.12
N LYS A 96 12.61 10.16 23.98
CA LYS A 96 13.55 10.42 25.09
C LYS A 96 13.29 11.74 25.84
N ASP A 97 12.56 12.68 25.25
CA ASP A 97 12.38 14.01 25.84
C ASP A 97 11.15 14.15 26.77
N ASN A 98 10.29 13.13 26.90
CA ASN A 98 8.91 13.36 27.36
C ASN A 98 8.35 12.44 28.46
N GLU A 99 8.94 12.49 29.65
CA GLU A 99 8.22 12.11 30.89
C GLU A 99 7.33 13.24 31.43
N LYS A 100 7.60 14.51 31.10
CA LYS A 100 6.85 15.67 31.62
C LYS A 100 5.73 16.19 30.70
N GLU A 101 5.68 15.78 29.43
CA GLU A 101 4.64 16.22 28.48
C GLU A 101 3.43 15.29 28.36
N LYS A 102 3.50 14.06 28.91
CA LYS A 102 2.42 13.06 28.87
C LYS A 102 1.09 13.53 29.50
N GLU A 103 1.13 14.52 30.39
CA GLU A 103 -0.08 15.12 30.98
C GLU A 103 -0.70 16.23 30.12
N LYS A 104 0.10 16.95 29.32
CA LYS A 104 -0.40 17.99 28.39
C LYS A 104 -0.87 17.40 27.05
N GLU A 105 -0.41 16.21 26.67
CA GLU A 105 -0.79 15.54 25.43
C GLU A 105 -2.24 15.03 25.40
N LYS A 106 -2.85 14.76 26.55
CA LYS A 106 -4.24 14.26 26.62
C LYS A 106 -5.28 15.29 26.16
N GLU A 107 -4.98 16.59 26.26
CA GLU A 107 -5.90 17.66 25.81
C GLU A 107 -5.78 17.99 24.30
N ASN A 108 -4.64 17.66 23.66
CA ASN A 108 -4.35 18.00 22.25
C ASN A 108 -4.73 16.91 21.22
N MET A 109 -5.47 15.87 21.62
CA MET A 109 -5.90 14.71 20.82
C MET A 109 -6.83 15.02 19.63
N ARG A 110 -7.07 16.30 19.31
CA ARG A 110 -7.86 16.73 18.14
C ARG A 110 -7.06 16.76 16.82
N GLY A 111 -5.76 16.41 16.84
CA GLY A 111 -4.86 16.58 15.68
C GLY A 111 -3.79 15.49 15.40
N LYS A 112 -3.77 14.35 16.11
CA LYS A 112 -2.80 13.26 15.83
C LYS A 112 -3.49 12.08 15.13
N ARG A 113 -3.21 11.89 13.85
CA ARG A 113 -3.58 10.67 13.09
C ARG A 113 -2.36 9.77 13.00
N ASN A 114 -2.54 8.47 13.13
CA ASN A 114 -1.48 7.48 13.08
C ASN A 114 -1.52 6.74 11.75
N LEU A 115 -0.37 6.58 11.13
CA LEU A 115 -0.19 5.86 9.89
C LEU A 115 0.77 4.69 10.12
N TYR A 116 0.26 3.46 10.10
CA TYR A 116 1.06 2.27 10.31
C TYR A 116 1.39 1.63 8.97
N PHE A 117 2.67 1.29 8.76
CA PHE A 117 3.09 0.47 7.65
C PHE A 117 3.33 -0.96 8.16
N HIS A 118 2.61 -1.91 7.57
CA HIS A 118 2.76 -3.34 7.85
C HIS A 118 3.36 -4.00 6.61
N PHE A 119 4.67 -4.20 6.60
CA PHE A 119 5.33 -4.95 5.54
C PHE A 119 5.23 -6.45 5.79
N TYR A 120 5.47 -7.23 4.74
CA TYR A 120 5.37 -8.69 4.79
C TYR A 120 4.02 -9.19 5.33
N ARG A 121 2.92 -8.52 4.99
CA ARG A 121 1.55 -8.92 5.35
C ARG A 121 0.67 -8.97 4.12
N SER A 122 -0.02 -10.09 3.92
CA SER A 122 -1.02 -10.22 2.85
C SER A 122 -2.42 -10.30 3.45
N PRO A 123 -3.40 -9.53 2.95
CA PRO A 123 -4.80 -9.72 3.31
C PRO A 123 -5.27 -11.14 2.99
N VAL A 124 -6.02 -11.75 3.91
CA VAL A 124 -6.60 -13.09 3.77
C VAL A 124 -8.12 -13.02 3.77
N GLU A 125 -8.70 -12.32 4.75
CA GLU A 125 -10.15 -12.31 4.95
C GLU A 125 -10.61 -11.00 5.59
N ILE A 126 -11.78 -10.49 5.17
CA ILE A 126 -12.44 -9.36 5.83
C ILE A 126 -13.47 -9.94 6.80
N VAL A 127 -13.21 -9.80 8.09
CA VAL A 127 -14.10 -10.28 9.14
C VAL A 127 -15.20 -9.27 9.39
N ARG A 128 -16.44 -9.74 9.40
CA ARG A 128 -17.63 -8.94 9.63
C ARG A 128 -18.35 -9.36 10.91
N ASP A 129 -19.07 -8.42 11.52
CA ASP A 129 -19.92 -8.71 12.66
C ASP A 129 -21.30 -9.27 12.22
N ILE A 130 -22.20 -9.46 13.20
CA ILE A 130 -23.55 -9.99 12.95
C ILE A 130 -24.42 -9.05 12.11
N ASN A 131 -24.12 -7.74 12.10
CA ASN A 131 -24.83 -6.74 11.32
C ASN A 131 -24.27 -6.61 9.89
N GLY A 132 -23.15 -7.29 9.60
CA GLY A 132 -22.44 -7.23 8.32
C GLY A 132 -21.39 -6.12 8.23
N ASP A 133 -21.15 -5.38 9.31
CA ASP A 133 -20.16 -4.32 9.36
C ASP A 133 -18.74 -4.91 9.48
N ILE A 134 -17.76 -4.25 8.86
CA ILE A 134 -16.35 -4.69 8.93
C ILE A 134 -15.84 -4.49 10.35
N LYS A 135 -15.25 -5.55 10.92
CA LYS A 135 -14.68 -5.54 12.27
C LYS A 135 -13.15 -5.62 12.25
N SER A 136 -12.59 -6.41 11.34
CA SER A 136 -11.15 -6.57 11.18
C SER A 136 -10.78 -7.07 9.80
N LEU A 137 -9.50 -6.91 9.48
CA LEU A 137 -8.84 -7.55 8.36
C LEU A 137 -7.87 -8.61 8.91
N ASP A 138 -8.10 -9.86 8.52
CA ASP A 138 -7.18 -10.94 8.77
C ASP A 138 -6.07 -10.91 7.72
N THR A 139 -4.84 -11.01 8.19
CA THR A 139 -3.64 -10.98 7.35
C THR A 139 -2.79 -12.20 7.63
N GLU A 140 -2.00 -12.62 6.65
CA GLU A 140 -0.99 -13.65 6.78
C GLU A 140 0.40 -13.02 6.74
N VAL A 141 1.28 -13.49 7.61
CA VAL A 141 2.70 -13.14 7.60
C VAL A 141 3.36 -13.74 6.36
N MET A 142 4.12 -12.92 5.66
CA MET A 142 4.80 -13.29 4.43
C MET A 142 6.30 -13.40 4.67
N THR A 143 6.98 -14.19 3.86
CA THR A 143 8.43 -14.16 3.69
C THR A 143 8.76 -13.99 2.21
N LEU A 144 9.94 -13.44 1.91
CA LEU A 144 10.38 -13.29 0.53
C LEU A 144 11.31 -14.44 0.13
N ARG A 145 11.12 -14.96 -1.08
CA ARG A 145 12.02 -15.92 -1.71
C ARG A 145 12.38 -15.44 -3.11
N PRO A 146 13.54 -15.83 -3.67
CA PRO A 146 13.84 -15.58 -5.07
C PRO A 146 12.74 -16.16 -5.97
N SER A 147 12.26 -15.38 -6.93
CA SER A 147 11.20 -15.84 -7.82
C SER A 147 11.73 -16.87 -8.82
N ALA A 148 10.97 -17.95 -9.02
CA ALA A 148 11.27 -18.97 -10.02
C ALA A 148 11.24 -18.41 -11.47
N LYS A 149 10.47 -17.34 -11.72
CA LYS A 149 10.32 -16.74 -13.06
C LYS A 149 11.41 -15.73 -13.38
N ASN A 150 11.90 -15.01 -12.36
CA ASN A 150 12.93 -14.01 -12.52
C ASN A 150 13.82 -13.98 -11.27
N PRO A 151 15.04 -14.53 -11.33
CA PRO A 151 15.95 -14.58 -10.18
C PRO A 151 16.36 -13.20 -9.63
N ARG A 152 16.13 -12.11 -10.39
CA ARG A 152 16.38 -10.73 -9.95
C ARG A 152 15.19 -10.11 -9.21
N GLN A 153 14.12 -10.87 -9.00
CA GLN A 153 12.92 -10.43 -8.29
C GLN A 153 12.61 -11.39 -7.16
N GLN A 154 12.08 -10.84 -6.08
CA GLN A 154 11.55 -11.62 -4.96
C GLN A 154 10.03 -11.80 -5.07
N GLU A 155 9.57 -13.00 -4.71
CA GLU A 155 8.16 -13.34 -4.53
C GLU A 155 7.82 -13.51 -3.05
N ALA A 156 6.61 -13.08 -2.67
CA ALA A 156 6.11 -13.24 -1.32
C ALA A 156 5.39 -14.59 -1.17
N VAL A 157 5.75 -15.33 -0.14
CA VAL A 157 5.19 -16.64 0.20
C VAL A 157 4.66 -16.60 1.63
N GLY A 158 3.43 -17.07 1.83
CA GLY A 158 2.80 -17.13 3.14
C GLY A 158 3.51 -18.09 4.08
N THR A 159 3.59 -17.72 5.37
CA THR A 159 4.19 -18.58 6.41
C THR A 159 3.16 -19.45 7.12
N GLY A 160 1.86 -19.24 6.86
CA GLY A 160 0.75 -19.84 7.58
C GLY A 160 0.36 -19.10 8.87
N THR A 161 1.20 -18.18 9.36
CA THR A 161 0.89 -17.39 10.56
C THR A 161 -0.08 -16.28 10.24
N ARG A 162 -1.20 -16.22 10.95
CA ARG A 162 -2.23 -15.18 10.79
C ARG A 162 -2.15 -14.12 11.88
N GLU A 163 -2.50 -12.89 11.51
CA GLU A 163 -2.61 -11.73 12.39
C GLU A 163 -3.89 -10.96 12.10
N HIS A 164 -4.48 -10.35 13.12
CA HIS A 164 -5.74 -9.61 13.03
C HIS A 164 -5.49 -8.11 13.15
N VAL A 165 -5.99 -7.33 12.19
CA VAL A 165 -5.93 -5.87 12.21
C VAL A 165 -7.35 -5.31 12.40
N PRO A 166 -7.70 -4.78 13.59
CA PRO A 166 -9.00 -4.15 13.81
C PRO A 166 -9.22 -2.96 12.87
N CYS A 167 -10.33 -2.95 12.13
CA CYS A 167 -10.65 -1.87 11.21
C CYS A 167 -12.15 -1.87 10.87
N GLN A 168 -12.65 -0.73 10.39
CA GLN A 168 -14.05 -0.55 9.99
C GLN A 168 -14.20 -0.23 8.50
N LEU A 169 -13.08 -0.04 7.80
CA LEU A 169 -13.01 0.28 6.38
C LEU A 169 -11.79 -0.37 5.77
N VAL A 170 -11.96 -0.98 4.60
CA VAL A 170 -10.89 -1.57 3.80
C VAL A 170 -10.90 -0.92 2.42
N LEU A 171 -9.73 -0.42 2.00
CA LEU A 171 -9.52 0.12 0.66
C LEU A 171 -8.50 -0.76 -0.06
N VAL A 172 -8.84 -1.19 -1.27
CA VAL A 172 -7.97 -2.04 -2.09
C VAL A 172 -7.22 -1.16 -3.09
N SER A 173 -5.89 -1.11 -2.98
CA SER A 173 -4.99 -0.36 -3.86
C SER A 173 -3.86 -1.25 -4.37
N ILE A 174 -4.21 -2.28 -5.14
CA ILE A 174 -3.27 -3.30 -5.66
C ILE A 174 -3.05 -3.20 -7.18
N GLY A 175 -3.46 -2.07 -7.77
CA GLY A 175 -3.50 -1.87 -9.21
C GLY A 175 -4.89 -2.06 -9.80
N TYR A 176 -5.02 -1.63 -11.06
CA TYR A 176 -6.26 -1.76 -11.83
C TYR A 176 -6.10 -2.86 -12.88
N LYS A 177 -7.22 -3.48 -13.23
CA LYS A 177 -7.31 -4.43 -14.34
C LYS A 177 -8.27 -3.86 -15.39
N GLY A 178 -7.90 -3.96 -16.67
CA GLY A 178 -8.79 -3.57 -17.75
C GLY A 178 -10.06 -4.42 -17.76
N VAL A 179 -11.11 -3.89 -18.39
CA VAL A 179 -12.36 -4.60 -18.67
C VAL A 179 -12.43 -4.84 -20.18
N PRO A 180 -12.87 -6.03 -20.64
CA PRO A 180 -13.05 -6.30 -22.05
C PRO A 180 -13.95 -5.24 -22.71
N ILE A 181 -13.54 -4.75 -23.88
CA ILE A 181 -14.33 -3.85 -24.71
C ILE A 181 -14.94 -4.68 -25.85
N PRO A 182 -16.27 -4.67 -26.05
CA PRO A 182 -16.89 -5.40 -27.16
C PRO A 182 -16.22 -5.09 -28.51
N GLY A 183 -15.87 -6.13 -29.25
CA GLY A 183 -15.20 -6.02 -30.56
C GLY A 183 -13.67 -5.84 -30.51
N ALA A 184 -13.06 -5.71 -29.33
CA ALA A 184 -11.61 -5.67 -29.17
C ALA A 184 -11.07 -7.00 -28.61
N PRO A 185 -9.88 -7.46 -29.07
CA PRO A 185 -9.21 -8.60 -28.45
C PRO A 185 -8.79 -8.23 -27.02
N PHE A 186 -8.90 -9.18 -26.10
CA PHE A 186 -8.59 -8.97 -24.69
C PHE A 186 -7.86 -10.18 -24.11
N ASP A 187 -6.79 -9.93 -23.37
CA ASP A 187 -6.09 -10.95 -22.59
C ASP A 187 -6.54 -10.85 -21.13
N ASP A 188 -7.35 -11.83 -20.70
CA ASP A 188 -7.87 -11.90 -19.34
C ASP A 188 -6.78 -12.11 -18.29
N PHE A 189 -5.61 -12.65 -18.64
CA PHE A 189 -4.53 -12.85 -17.69
C PHE A 189 -3.86 -11.52 -17.33
N THR A 190 -3.46 -10.74 -18.35
CA THR A 190 -2.83 -9.43 -18.13
C THR A 190 -3.83 -8.30 -17.92
N GLY A 191 -5.10 -8.50 -18.30
CA GLY A 191 -6.14 -7.48 -18.25
C GLY A 191 -5.91 -6.35 -19.25
N THR A 192 -5.33 -6.65 -20.41
CA THR A 192 -4.94 -5.66 -21.42
C THR A 192 -5.39 -6.05 -22.81
N VAL A 193 -5.46 -5.07 -23.71
CA VAL A 193 -5.64 -5.31 -25.15
C VAL A 193 -4.29 -5.71 -25.74
N PRO A 194 -4.15 -6.92 -26.31
CA PRO A 194 -2.90 -7.37 -26.91
C PRO A 194 -2.45 -6.42 -28.02
N ASN A 195 -1.21 -5.95 -27.95
CA ASN A 195 -0.68 -5.00 -28.91
C ASN A 195 0.80 -5.25 -29.23
N GLU A 196 1.24 -4.67 -30.34
CA GLU A 196 2.64 -4.55 -30.73
C GLU A 196 2.93 -3.08 -30.99
N ASN A 197 3.77 -2.48 -30.13
CA ASN A 197 4.10 -1.06 -30.15
C ASN A 197 2.85 -0.15 -30.21
N GLY A 198 1.79 -0.50 -29.46
CA GLY A 198 0.54 0.24 -29.42
C GLY A 198 -0.47 -0.10 -30.53
N ARG A 199 -0.09 -0.89 -31.54
CA ARG A 199 -1.03 -1.39 -32.55
C ARG A 199 -1.69 -2.67 -32.07
N VAL A 200 -3.03 -2.69 -32.01
CA VAL A 200 -3.79 -3.85 -31.56
C VAL A 200 -3.52 -5.06 -32.47
N LYS A 201 -3.21 -6.20 -31.84
CA LYS A 201 -3.11 -7.48 -32.55
C LYS A 201 -4.52 -7.97 -32.80
N VAL A 202 -5.00 -7.84 -34.04
CA VAL A 202 -6.30 -8.39 -34.41
C VAL A 202 -6.18 -9.92 -34.33
N ALA A 203 -6.87 -10.54 -33.38
CA ALA A 203 -7.06 -11.98 -33.44
C ALA A 203 -7.81 -12.24 -34.76
N ALA A 204 -7.28 -13.10 -35.63
CA ALA A 204 -8.00 -13.53 -36.81
C ALA A 204 -9.34 -14.08 -36.31
N ALA A 205 -10.43 -13.37 -36.62
CA ALA A 205 -11.77 -13.81 -36.26
C ALA A 205 -11.94 -15.22 -36.82
N ALA A 206 -12.18 -16.20 -35.95
CA ALA A 206 -12.59 -17.51 -36.38
C ALA A 206 -13.89 -17.33 -37.17
N ALA A 207 -13.77 -17.46 -38.48
CA ALA A 207 -14.89 -17.53 -39.39
C ALA A 207 -15.71 -18.80 -39.06
N ALA A 208 -16.85 -18.62 -38.41
CA ALA A 208 -17.92 -19.61 -38.23
C ALA A 208 -19.13 -18.83 -37.66
N GLN A 209 -20.35 -18.82 -38.21
CA GLN A 209 -21.01 -19.63 -39.23
C GLN A 209 -22.16 -18.79 -39.83
N GLU A 210 -22.21 -18.65 -41.15
CA GLU A 210 -23.44 -18.41 -41.93
C GLU A 210 -23.24 -19.14 -43.27
N GLU A 211 -23.91 -20.29 -43.40
CA GLU A 211 -24.18 -21.15 -44.57
C GLU A 211 -24.58 -22.50 -43.92
N GLU A 212 -25.79 -23.07 -44.04
CA GLU A 212 -26.96 -22.92 -44.91
C GLU A 212 -28.18 -23.47 -44.14
#